data_AF-A0A529SFX4-F1
#
_entry.id   AF-A0A529SFX4-F1
#
_cell.length_a   1.000
_cell.length_b   1.000
_cell.length_c   1.000
_cell.angle_alpha   90.00
_cell.angle_beta   90.00
_cell.angle_gamma   90.00
#
_symmetry.space_group_name_H-M   'P 1'
#
loop_
_entity.id
_entity.type
_entity.pdbx_description
1 polymer ?
#
loop_
_entity_poly.entity_id
_entity_poly.type
_entity_poly.pdbx_seq_one_letter_code
_entity_poly.pdbx_strand_id
1 'polypeptide(L)'
;LNPVHTAVVTVADPRPATLLGSGKVAELADIVKERKAELVIVDHPLTPVQQRNLEKELNAKVLDRTGLILEIFGERARTKEGTLQVELAHLNYQKGRLVRSWTHLERQRGGAGFLGGPGETQIE
;
A
#
# COMPACT_ATOMS: atom_id res chain seq x y z
N LEU A 1 5.31 10.09 -12.18
CA LEU A 1 4.42 10.69 -11.17
C LEU A 1 5.02 12.03 -10.77
N ASN A 2 4.23 13.11 -10.79
CA ASN A 2 4.67 14.41 -10.27
C ASN A 2 4.26 14.49 -8.79
N PRO A 3 5.21 14.43 -7.84
CA PRO A 3 4.87 14.46 -6.42
C PRO A 3 4.32 15.83 -6.02
N VAL A 4 3.19 15.85 -5.30
CA VAL A 4 2.63 17.08 -4.71
C VAL A 4 3.39 17.55 -3.47
N HIS A 5 4.18 16.65 -2.87
CA HIS A 5 5.06 16.91 -1.74
C HIS A 5 6.20 15.89 -1.73
N THR A 6 7.37 16.28 -1.21
CA THR A 6 8.50 15.38 -0.97
C THR A 6 9.19 15.80 0.32
N ALA A 7 9.47 14.83 1.18
CA ALA A 7 10.15 15.04 2.44
C ALA A 7 11.13 13.90 2.70
N VAL A 8 12.22 14.22 3.40
CA VAL A 8 13.15 13.24 3.96
C VAL A 8 12.93 13.19 5.46
N VAL A 9 12.78 11.99 5.99
CA VAL A 9 12.54 11.77 7.42
C VAL A 9 13.69 10.94 7.98
N THR A 10 14.43 11.50 8.94
CA THR A 10 15.44 10.75 9.68
C THR A 10 14.76 9.83 10.68
N VAL A 11 14.97 8.52 10.55
CA VAL A 11 14.42 7.51 11.44
C VAL A 11 15.52 7.03 12.40
N ALA A 12 15.58 7.63 13.59
CA ALA A 12 16.57 7.25 14.60
C ALA A 12 16.17 5.98 15.38
N ASP A 13 14.88 5.81 15.66
CA ASP A 13 14.33 4.67 16.41
C ASP A 13 13.06 4.16 15.69
N PRO A 14 13.17 3.10 14.86
CA PRO A 14 12.07 2.61 14.05
C PRO A 14 10.97 2.00 14.91
N ARG A 15 9.75 2.54 14.80
CA ARG A 15 8.61 2.03 15.57
C ARG A 15 8.04 0.76 14.92
N PRO A 16 7.79 -0.33 15.69
CA PRO A 16 7.17 -1.53 15.15
C PRO A 16 5.79 -1.28 14.50
N ALA A 17 5.06 -0.29 15.03
CA ALA A 17 3.70 0.02 14.58
C ALA A 17 3.62 0.82 13.28
N THR A 18 4.51 1.77 13.04
CA THR A 18 4.36 2.77 11.95
C THR A 18 5.67 3.13 11.27
N LEU A 19 6.81 2.51 11.65
CA LEU A 19 8.18 2.92 11.32
C LEU A 19 8.57 4.28 11.95
N LEU A 20 7.68 5.26 11.86
CA LEU A 20 7.84 6.63 12.32
C LEU A 20 7.24 6.86 13.72
N GLY A 21 7.74 7.84 14.45
CA GLY A 21 7.13 8.30 15.70
C GLY A 21 5.79 9.02 15.46
N SER A 22 4.90 9.00 16.46
CA SER A 22 3.54 9.55 16.37
C SER A 22 3.49 11.03 15.94
N GLY A 23 4.40 11.87 16.45
CA GLY A 23 4.47 13.28 16.06
C GLY A 23 4.74 13.47 14.56
N LYS A 24 5.64 12.65 13.99
CA LYS A 24 5.94 12.70 12.56
C LYS A 24 4.79 12.14 11.72
N VAL A 25 4.11 11.11 12.21
CA VAL A 25 2.91 10.57 11.53
C VAL A 25 1.81 11.63 11.48
N ALA A 26 1.57 12.36 12.58
CA ALA A 26 0.58 13.44 12.61
C ALA A 26 0.92 14.58 11.64
N GLU A 27 2.19 15.02 11.61
CA GLU A 27 2.67 16.03 10.66
C GLU A 27 2.45 15.59 9.20
N LEU A 28 2.75 14.33 8.87
CA LEU A 28 2.50 13.79 7.54
C LEU A 28 1.01 13.68 7.22
N ALA A 29 0.16 13.32 8.19
CA ALA A 29 -1.28 13.26 8.00
C ALA A 29 -1.87 14.63 7.65
N ASP A 30 -1.40 15.70 8.32
CA ASP A 30 -1.80 17.07 8.02
C ASP A 30 -1.38 17.47 6.60
N ILE A 31 -0.15 17.14 6.18
CA ILE A 31 0.31 17.39 4.80
C ILE A 31 -0.53 16.62 3.78
N VAL A 32 -0.81 15.35 4.04
CA VAL A 32 -1.64 14.50 3.16
C VAL A 32 -3.04 15.11 3.00
N LYS A 33 -3.63 15.57 4.10
CA LYS A 33 -4.95 16.21 4.11
C LYS A 33 -4.95 17.56 3.38
N GLU A 34 -3.97 18.42 3.65
CA GLU A 34 -3.82 19.74 3.02
C GLU A 34 -3.65 19.60 1.51
N ARG A 35 -2.78 18.67 1.09
CA ARG A 35 -2.45 18.42 -0.32
C ARG A 35 -3.45 17.52 -1.03
N LYS A 36 -4.44 16.96 -0.31
CA LYS A 36 -5.40 15.98 -0.80
C LYS A 36 -4.71 14.80 -1.50
N ALA A 37 -3.63 14.31 -0.91
CA ALA A 37 -2.87 13.21 -1.49
C ALA A 37 -3.61 11.88 -1.29
N GLU A 38 -3.85 11.15 -2.38
CA GLU A 38 -4.51 9.83 -2.32
C GLU A 38 -3.51 8.68 -2.15
N LEU A 39 -2.24 8.93 -2.48
CA LEU A 39 -1.15 7.96 -2.44
C LEU A 39 0.08 8.57 -1.76
N VAL A 40 0.60 7.85 -0.77
CA VAL A 40 1.86 8.12 -0.10
C VAL A 40 2.85 7.03 -0.46
N ILE A 41 4.02 7.43 -0.97
CA ILE A 41 5.12 6.51 -1.27
C ILE A 41 6.15 6.63 -0.16
N VAL A 42 6.46 5.51 0.49
CA VAL A 42 7.54 5.41 1.47
C VAL A 42 8.71 4.71 0.81
N ASP A 43 9.82 5.43 0.62
CA ASP A 43 11.05 4.88 0.05
C ASP A 43 11.84 4.04 1.08
N HIS A 44 11.16 3.06 1.67
CA HIS A 44 11.70 2.06 2.60
C HIS A 44 10.74 0.87 2.63
N PRO A 45 11.20 -0.39 2.79
CA PRO A 45 10.30 -1.51 3.01
C PRO A 45 9.48 -1.34 4.29
N LEU A 46 8.18 -1.61 4.24
CA LEU A 46 7.32 -1.59 5.43
C LEU A 46 6.95 -3.02 5.82
N THR A 47 6.68 -3.29 7.09
CA THR A 47 5.96 -4.52 7.45
C THR A 47 4.46 -4.39 7.09
N PRO A 48 3.70 -5.50 7.02
CA PRO A 48 2.25 -5.42 6.83
C PRO A 48 1.53 -4.57 7.88
N VAL A 49 1.95 -4.69 9.14
CA VAL A 49 1.38 -3.91 10.24
C VAL A 49 1.72 -2.43 10.09
N GLN A 50 2.96 -2.09 9.73
CA GLN A 50 3.37 -0.70 9.50
C GLN A 50 2.58 -0.04 8.38
N GLN A 51 2.46 -0.71 7.23
CA GLN A 51 1.68 -0.17 6.10
C GLN A 51 0.23 0.06 6.50
N ARG A 52 -0.44 -0.94 7.09
CA ARG A 52 -1.84 -0.83 7.51
C ARG A 52 -2.07 0.33 8.48
N ASN A 53 -1.18 0.46 9.47
CA ASN A 53 -1.32 1.52 10.45
C ASN A 53 -1.06 2.89 9.83
N LEU A 54 -0.06 3.04 8.95
CA LEU A 54 0.16 4.28 8.21
C LEU A 54 -1.02 4.63 7.31
N GLU A 55 -1.62 3.68 6.60
CA GLU A 55 -2.83 3.93 5.78
C GLU A 55 -3.98 4.46 6.63
N LYS A 56 -4.16 3.91 7.83
CA LYS A 56 -5.18 4.36 8.79
C LYS A 56 -4.90 5.78 9.30
N GLU A 57 -3.68 6.05 9.73
CA GLU A 57 -3.31 7.34 10.34
C GLU A 57 -3.25 8.47 9.29
N LEU A 58 -2.78 8.17 8.08
CA LEU A 58 -2.67 9.14 7.00
C LEU A 58 -3.96 9.30 6.19
N ASN A 59 -4.91 8.37 6.33
CA ASN A 59 -6.15 8.30 5.54
C ASN A 59 -5.90 8.35 4.02
N ALA A 60 -4.86 7.65 3.58
CA ALA A 60 -4.44 7.56 2.17
C ALA A 60 -3.83 6.17 1.90
N LYS A 61 -3.78 5.75 0.63
CA LYS A 61 -3.08 4.51 0.26
C LYS A 61 -1.59 4.68 0.49
N VAL A 62 -0.94 3.66 1.07
CA VAL A 62 0.51 3.67 1.31
C VAL A 62 1.17 2.60 0.45
N LEU A 63 2.16 2.99 -0.33
CA LEU A 63 2.99 2.08 -1.12
C LEU A 63 4.44 2.18 -0.64
N ASP A 64 5.02 1.05 -0.28
CA ASP A 64 6.41 0.98 0.13
C ASP A 64 7.34 0.77 -1.09
N ARG A 65 8.66 0.80 -0.86
CA ARG A 65 9.65 0.60 -1.93
C ARG A 65 9.44 -0.74 -2.65
N THR A 66 9.16 -1.81 -1.91
CA THR A 66 9.00 -3.15 -2.48
C THR A 66 7.79 -3.20 -3.41
N GLY A 67 6.64 -2.70 -2.95
CA GLY A 67 5.44 -2.61 -3.76
C GLY A 67 5.67 -1.78 -5.02
N LEU A 68 6.31 -0.61 -4.91
CA LEU A 68 6.62 0.23 -6.08
C LEU A 68 7.51 -0.48 -7.10
N ILE A 69 8.53 -1.21 -6.65
CA ILE A 69 9.39 -2.01 -7.54
C ILE A 69 8.58 -3.07 -8.27
N LEU A 70 7.68 -3.77 -7.57
CA LEU A 70 6.83 -4.80 -8.17
C LEU A 70 5.84 -4.22 -9.19
N GLU A 71 5.28 -3.03 -8.96
CA GLU A 71 4.46 -2.33 -9.95
C GLU A 71 5.27 -1.99 -11.22
N ILE A 72 6.47 -1.44 -11.05
CA ILE A 72 7.37 -1.10 -12.16
C ILE A 72 7.77 -2.35 -12.95
N PHE A 73 8.09 -3.46 -12.26
CA PHE A 73 8.44 -4.71 -12.91
C PHE A 73 7.24 -5.36 -13.60
N GLY A 74 6.04 -5.24 -13.03
CA GLY A 74 4.80 -5.70 -13.67
C GLY A 74 4.54 -4.98 -14.99
N GLU A 75 4.74 -3.66 -15.00
CA GLU A 75 4.61 -2.84 -16.21
C GLU A 75 5.69 -3.16 -17.27
N ARG A 76 6.88 -3.59 -16.85
CA ARG A 76 8.05 -3.81 -17.73
C ARG A 76 8.25 -5.26 -18.17
N ALA A 77 7.64 -6.25 -17.53
CA ALA A 77 7.77 -7.65 -17.93
C ALA A 77 7.25 -7.86 -19.37
N ARG A 78 8.00 -8.58 -20.20
CA ARG A 78 7.66 -8.84 -21.62
C ARG A 78 7.64 -10.31 -21.99
N THR A 79 8.42 -11.14 -21.29
CA THR A 79 8.47 -12.59 -21.50
C THR A 79 7.51 -13.30 -20.56
N LYS A 80 6.95 -14.43 -20.99
CA LYS A 80 6.08 -15.27 -20.13
C LYS A 80 6.72 -15.61 -18.78
N GLU A 81 7.99 -16.02 -18.80
CA GLU A 81 8.74 -16.35 -17.58
C GLU A 81 8.84 -15.13 -16.65
N GLY A 82 9.29 -13.99 -17.16
CA GLY A 82 9.36 -12.74 -16.39
C GLY A 82 8.00 -12.29 -15.82
N THR A 83 6.91 -12.42 -16.58
CA THR A 83 5.56 -12.12 -16.08
C THR A 83 5.20 -13.04 -14.90
N LEU A 84 5.44 -14.35 -15.03
CA LEU A 84 5.16 -15.32 -13.97
C LEU A 84 6.00 -15.06 -12.70
N GLN A 85 7.26 -14.68 -12.86
CA GLN A 85 8.13 -14.35 -11.72
C GLN A 85 7.66 -13.11 -10.98
N VAL A 86 7.25 -12.06 -11.71
CA VAL A 86 6.72 -10.84 -11.09
C VAL A 86 5.38 -11.11 -10.41
N GLU A 87 4.51 -11.91 -11.03
CA GLU A 87 3.24 -12.32 -10.44
C GLU A 87 3.44 -13.13 -9.15
N LEU A 88 4.36 -14.09 -9.16
CA LEU A 88 4.73 -14.85 -7.96
C LEU A 88 5.25 -13.92 -6.85
N ALA A 89 6.09 -12.94 -7.20
CA ALA A 89 6.60 -11.97 -6.25
C ALA A 89 5.48 -11.07 -5.67
N HIS A 90 4.51 -10.65 -6.50
CA HIS A 90 3.31 -9.95 -6.07
C HIS A 90 2.49 -10.79 -5.08
N LEU A 91 2.23 -12.06 -5.40
CA LEU A 91 1.48 -12.96 -4.51
C LEU A 91 2.17 -13.12 -3.14
N ASN A 92 3.49 -13.31 -3.14
CA ASN A 92 4.26 -13.42 -1.90
C ASN A 92 4.24 -12.12 -1.08
N TYR A 93 4.37 -10.97 -1.74
CA TYR A 93 4.29 -9.66 -1.08
C TYR A 93 2.89 -9.39 -0.50
N GLN A 94 1.84 -9.74 -1.24
CA GLN A 94 0.46 -9.53 -0.84
C GLN A 94 0.00 -10.49 0.26
N LYS A 95 0.53 -11.73 0.32
CA LYS A 95 0.14 -12.75 1.31
C LYS A 95 0.08 -12.21 2.75
N GLY A 96 1.05 -11.39 3.15
CA GLY A 96 1.08 -10.78 4.49
C GLY A 96 0.16 -9.56 4.67
N ARG A 97 -0.34 -8.99 3.58
CA ARG A 97 -1.02 -7.67 3.50
C ARG A 97 -2.49 -7.73 3.09
N LEU A 98 -2.99 -8.92 2.73
CA LEU A 98 -4.37 -9.16 2.29
C LEU A 98 -5.39 -9.14 3.44
N VAL A 99 -4.94 -9.05 4.69
CA VAL A 99 -5.84 -9.00 5.85
C VAL A 99 -6.51 -7.61 5.93
N ARG A 100 -7.67 -7.49 5.26
CA ARG A 100 -8.67 -6.39 5.30
C ARG A 100 -8.47 -5.17 4.38
N SER A 101 -7.76 -5.30 3.27
CA SER A 101 -7.64 -4.22 2.25
C SER A 101 -8.89 -4.02 1.37
N TRP A 102 -10.08 -4.42 1.84
CA TRP A 102 -11.30 -4.47 1.02
C TRP A 102 -12.20 -3.22 1.12
N THR A 103 -11.93 -2.27 2.03
CA THR A 103 -12.86 -1.16 2.29
C THR A 103 -12.75 0.04 1.34
N HIS A 104 -11.73 0.11 0.48
CA HIS A 104 -11.52 1.25 -0.43
C HIS A 104 -11.75 0.94 -1.93
N LEU A 105 -11.64 -0.32 -2.36
CA LEU A 105 -11.76 -0.70 -3.77
C LEU A 105 -13.20 -0.67 -4.32
N GLU A 106 -14.20 -0.72 -3.44
CA GLU A 106 -15.62 -0.68 -3.85
C GLU A 106 -16.10 0.74 -4.24
N ARG A 107 -15.44 1.80 -3.78
CA ARG A 107 -15.89 3.18 -4.09
C ARG A 107 -15.42 3.69 -5.44
N GLN A 108 -14.49 3.01 -6.11
CA GLN A 108 -13.94 3.44 -7.40
C GLN A 108 -14.46 2.64 -8.60
N ARG A 109 -15.15 1.51 -8.35
CA ARG A 109 -15.75 0.67 -9.41
C ARG A 109 -17.27 0.73 -9.34
N GLY A 110 -17.82 1.86 -9.78
CA GLY A 110 -19.24 1.94 -10.11
C GLY A 110 -19.59 0.91 -11.20
N GLY A 111 -20.54 0.03 -10.87
CA GLY A 111 -21.40 -0.69 -11.82
C GLY A 111 -20.75 -1.60 -12.85
N ALA A 112 -20.63 -2.90 -12.52
CA ALA A 112 -21.13 -4.02 -13.33
C ALA A 112 -20.49 -5.35 -12.87
N GLY A 113 -21.32 -6.25 -12.33
CA GLY A 113 -21.09 -7.69 -12.36
C GLY A 113 -20.20 -8.29 -11.28
N PHE A 114 -20.77 -8.59 -10.11
CA PHE A 114 -20.29 -9.70 -9.27
C PHE A 114 -21.44 -10.68 -9.06
N LEU A 115 -21.78 -11.41 -10.13
CA LEU A 115 -22.61 -12.61 -10.01
C LEU A 115 -21.66 -13.75 -9.59
N GLY A 116 -21.60 -13.99 -8.28
CA GLY A 116 -20.86 -15.08 -7.67
C GLY A 116 -21.26 -15.17 -6.20
N GLY A 117 -22.31 -15.97 -5.95
CA GLY A 117 -23.02 -16.04 -4.67
C GLY A 117 -22.17 -16.55 -3.48
N PRO A 118 -22.72 -16.42 -2.26
CA PRO A 118 -22.00 -16.56 -1.00
C PRO A 118 -21.77 -18.04 -0.68
N GLY A 119 -20.51 -18.42 -0.49
CA GLY A 119 -20.20 -19.80 -0.12
C GLY A 119 -18.71 -20.08 -0.17
N GLU A 120 -17.97 -19.57 0.82
CA GLU A 120 -17.17 -20.38 1.75
C GLU A 120 -16.35 -19.47 2.66
N THR A 121 -16.68 -19.61 3.95
CA THR A 121 -15.97 -19.30 5.21
C THR A 121 -14.97 -18.14 5.23
N GLN A 122 -15.34 -17.12 6.01
CA GLN A 122 -14.46 -16.04 6.49
C GLN A 122 -13.24 -16.62 7.23
N ILE A 123 -12.11 -16.60 6.51
CA ILE A 123 -10.70 -16.61 6.94
C ILE A 123 -10.49 -16.61 8.47
N GLU A 124 -10.08 -17.77 9.00
CA GLU A 124 -9.22 -17.89 10.20
C GLU A 124 -7.76 -17.61 9.86
#